data_AF-A0A1F5A485-F1
#
_entry.id   AF-A0A1F5A485-F1
#
_cell.length_a   1.000
_cell.length_b   1.000
_cell.length_c   1.000
_cell.angle_alpha   90.00
_cell.angle_beta   90.00
_cell.angle_gamma   90.00
#
_symmetry.space_group_name_H-M   'P 1'
#
loop_
_entity.id
_entity.type
_entity.pdbx_description
1 polymer ?
#
loop_
_entity_poly.entity_id
_entity_poly.type
_entity_poly.pdbx_seq_one_letter_code
_entity_poly.pdbx_strand_id
1 'polypeptide(L)'
;MKKCKYEHWIDGYLLDRLKPEDQAAFEEHYFICPHCFAKLDQQSEIVQILRKEGVLGDPGEACEHVHRPPSLWRRILARLGLKR
;
A
#
# COMPACT_ATOMS: atom_id res chain seq x y z
N MET A 1 20.64 3.78 -11.83
CA MET A 1 19.16 3.74 -11.79
C MET A 1 18.67 5.01 -11.10
N LYS A 2 17.84 5.83 -11.76
CA LYS A 2 17.28 7.03 -11.12
C LYS A 2 16.29 6.58 -10.06
N LYS A 3 16.40 7.07 -8.83
CA LYS A 3 15.42 6.82 -7.77
C LYS A 3 14.06 7.31 -8.27
N CYS A 4 13.04 6.46 -8.23
CA CYS A 4 11.69 6.88 -8.59
C CYS A 4 11.21 7.93 -7.57
N LYS A 5 10.57 9.00 -8.05
CA LYS A 5 10.08 10.07 -7.17
C LYS A 5 9.07 9.59 -6.14
N TYR A 6 8.35 8.50 -6.40
CA TYR A 6 7.32 7.94 -5.51
C TYR A 6 7.83 6.87 -4.55
N GLU A 7 9.11 6.49 -4.65
CA GLU A 7 9.67 5.42 -3.83
C GLU A 7 9.55 5.68 -2.32
N HIS A 8 9.61 6.94 -1.92
CA HIS A 8 9.47 7.37 -0.51
C HIS A 8 8.07 7.14 0.08
N TRP A 9 7.06 6.87 -0.75
CA TRP A 9 5.69 6.59 -0.30
C TRP A 9 5.46 5.12 0.04
N ILE A 10 6.38 4.21 -0.30
CA ILE A 10 6.17 2.76 -0.14
C ILE A 10 5.98 2.38 1.34
N ASP A 11 6.85 2.82 2.24
CA ASP A 11 6.74 2.49 3.67
C ASP A 11 5.44 3.06 4.26
N GLY A 12 5.10 4.31 3.89
CA GLY A 12 3.85 4.93 4.30
C GLY A 12 2.63 4.19 3.79
N TYR A 13 2.69 3.65 2.57
CA TYR A 13 1.62 2.86 1.98
C TYR A 13 1.46 1.51 2.70
N LEU A 14 2.56 0.79 2.95
CA LEU A 14 2.55 -0.51 3.61
C LEU A 14 2.14 -0.46 5.10
N LEU A 15 2.39 0.68 5.75
CA LEU A 15 2.06 0.91 7.16
C LEU A 15 0.75 1.69 7.35
N ASP A 16 -0.03 1.92 6.28
CA ASP A 16 -1.29 2.67 6.32
C ASP A 16 -1.16 4.10 6.89
N ARG A 17 -0.03 4.78 6.59
CA ARG A 17 0.29 6.14 7.06
C ARG A 17 0.18 7.23 6.00
N LEU A 18 -0.10 6.89 4.74
CA LEU A 18 -0.34 7.89 3.69
C LEU A 18 -1.71 8.55 3.87
N LYS A 19 -1.76 9.85 3.55
CA LYS A 19 -3.03 10.54 3.39
C LYS A 19 -3.80 9.92 2.21
N PRO A 20 -5.15 9.98 2.21
CA PRO A 20 -5.95 9.41 1.12
C PRO A 20 -5.55 9.90 -0.27
N GLU A 21 -5.22 11.18 -0.40
CA GLU A 21 -4.78 11.82 -1.65
C GLU A 21 -3.44 11.26 -2.15
N ASP A 22 -2.45 11.20 -1.26
CA ASP A 22 -1.12 10.65 -1.57
C ASP A 22 -1.20 9.15 -1.86
N GLN A 23 -2.06 8.42 -1.13
CA GLN A 23 -2.31 7.01 -1.38
C GLN A 23 -2.86 6.79 -2.78
N ALA A 24 -3.88 7.54 -3.21
CA ALA A 24 -4.47 7.41 -4.55
C ALA A 24 -3.43 7.72 -5.64
N ALA A 25 -2.65 8.78 -5.47
CA ALA A 25 -1.59 9.15 -6.41
C ALA A 25 -0.46 8.11 -6.47
N PHE A 26 -0.08 7.53 -5.33
CA PHE A 26 0.87 6.42 -5.26
C PHE A 26 0.32 5.19 -5.99
N GLU A 27 -0.95 4.89 -5.75
CA GLU A 27 -1.68 3.78 -6.32
C GLU A 27 -1.69 3.82 -7.85
N GLU A 28 -2.03 4.96 -8.44
CA GLU A 28 -1.95 5.18 -9.89
C GLU A 28 -0.54 4.96 -10.44
N HIS A 29 0.48 5.40 -9.71
CA HIS A 29 1.86 5.25 -10.12
C HIS A 29 2.38 3.81 -10.01
N TYR A 30 2.11 3.11 -8.90
CA TYR A 30 2.72 1.80 -8.64
C TYR A 30 2.30 0.78 -9.69
N PHE A 31 1.08 0.89 -10.24
CA PHE A 31 0.61 0.00 -11.29
C PHE A 31 1.30 0.16 -12.64
N ILE A 32 1.88 1.33 -12.91
CA ILE A 32 2.58 1.60 -14.17
C ILE A 32 4.09 1.64 -14.01
N CYS A 33 4.61 1.43 -12.80
CA CYS A 33 6.03 1.50 -12.50
C CYS A 33 6.56 0.16 -11.97
N PRO A 34 7.20 -0.66 -12.83
CA PRO A 34 7.78 -1.95 -12.43
C PRO A 34 8.76 -1.84 -11.25
N HIS A 35 9.49 -0.73 -11.15
CA HIS A 35 10.42 -0.48 -10.05
C HIS A 35 9.70 -0.30 -8.70
N CYS A 36 8.65 0.51 -8.67
CA CYS A 36 7.86 0.69 -7.45
C CYS A 36 7.07 -0.57 -7.08
N PHE A 37 6.57 -1.31 -8.08
CA PHE A 37 5.96 -2.62 -7.87
C PHE A 37 6.92 -3.59 -7.18
N ALA A 38 8.11 -3.80 -7.77
CA ALA A 38 9.09 -4.74 -7.23
C ALA A 38 9.56 -4.38 -5.82
N LYS A 39 9.78 -3.08 -5.56
CA LYS A 39 10.15 -2.63 -4.21
C LYS A 39 9.04 -2.82 -3.19
N LEU A 40 7.80 -2.49 -3.56
CA LEU A 40 6.65 -2.69 -2.69
C LEU A 40 6.45 -4.17 -2.37
N ASP A 41 6.56 -5.04 -3.36
CA ASP A 41 6.46 -6.49 -3.18
C ASP A 41 7.51 -7.01 -2.19
N GLN A 42 8.78 -6.65 -2.40
CA GLN A 42 9.89 -7.02 -1.51
C GLN A 42 9.68 -6.53 -0.06
N GLN A 43 9.23 -5.28 0.13
CA GLN A 43 9.02 -4.73 1.46
C GLN A 43 7.74 -5.28 2.13
N SER A 44 6.75 -5.69 1.34
CA SER A 44 5.49 -6.25 1.86
C SER A 44 5.69 -7.56 2.62
N GLU A 45 6.65 -8.38 2.20
CA GLU A 45 7.01 -9.63 2.88
C GLU A 45 7.52 -9.35 4.30
N ILE A 46 8.43 -8.38 4.44
CA ILE A 46 8.97 -7.96 5.74
C ILE A 46 7.85 -7.44 6.64
N VAL A 47 6.98 -6.58 6.10
CA VAL A 47 5.84 -6.02 6.87
C VAL A 47 4.88 -7.12 7.33
N GLN A 48 4.62 -8.13 6.51
CA GLN A 48 3.77 -9.27 6.91
C GLN A 48 4.40 -10.07 8.06
N ILE A 49 5.70 -10.34 8.01
CA ILE A 49 6.43 -11.01 9.10
C ILE A 49 6.33 -10.17 10.38
N LEU A 50 6.62 -8.87 10.31
CA LEU A 50 6.56 -7.99 11.48
C LEU A 50 5.15 -7.86 12.08
N ARG A 51 4.10 -7.89 11.25
CA ARG A 51 2.70 -7.96 11.72
C ARG A 51 2.40 -9.29 12.41
N LYS A 52 2.88 -10.41 11.86
CA LYS A 52 2.71 -11.75 12.45
C LYS A 52 3.39 -11.87 13.81
N GLU A 53 4.58 -11.29 13.96
CA GLU A 53 5.32 -11.28 15.23
C GLU A 53 4.80 -10.21 16.22
N GLY A 54 3.75 -9.45 15.87
CA GLY A 54 3.17 -8.42 16.72
C GLY A 54 4.05 -7.17 16.92
N VAL A 55 5.11 -7.02 16.12
CA VAL A 55 6.02 -5.85 16.16
C VAL A 55 5.34 -4.63 15.56
N LEU A 56 4.53 -4.83 14.52
CA LEU A 56 3.66 -3.80 13.96
C LEU A 56 2.25 -4.00 14.51
N GLY A 57 1.67 -2.93 15.08
CA GLY A 57 0.28 -2.94 15.55
C GLY A 57 -0.71 -3.23 14.43
N ASP A 58 -1.89 -3.74 14.79
CA ASP A 58 -2.96 -3.93 13.83
C ASP A 58 -3.36 -2.56 13.24
N PRO A 59 -3.55 -2.46 11.91
CA PRO A 59 -3.93 -1.21 11.25
C PRO A 59 -5.29 -0.66 11.74
N GLY A 60 -6.01 -1.40 12.59
CA GLY A 60 -7.26 -0.98 13.22
C GLY A 60 -7.18 0.13 14.27
N GLU A 61 -5.99 0.51 14.77
CA GLU A 61 -5.88 1.44 15.92
C GLU A 61 -5.20 2.79 15.64
N ALA A 62 -4.80 3.06 14.40
CA ALA A 62 -4.24 4.36 14.01
C ALA A 62 -5.22 5.14 13.12
N CYS A 63 -5.81 6.18 13.73
CA CYS A 63 -6.63 7.25 13.16
C CYS A 63 -8.11 6.92 12.86
N GLU A 64 -9.00 7.46 13.70
CA GLU A 64 -10.39 7.81 13.37
C GLU A 64 -10.42 8.76 12.15
N HIS A 65 -10.30 8.19 10.95
CA HIS A 65 -10.68 8.86 9.71
C HIS A 65 -11.79 8.02 9.07
N VAL A 66 -13.01 8.46 9.36
CA VAL A 66 -14.27 8.29 8.62
C VAL A 66 -14.07 7.62 7.25
N HIS A 67 -14.54 6.37 7.15
CA HIS A 67 -14.82 5.62 5.92
C HIS A 67 -13.80 5.76 4.78
N ARG A 68 -12.72 4.97 4.83
CA ARG A 68 -11.81 4.73 3.69
C ARG A 68 -12.62 4.17 2.51
N PRO A 69 -12.81 4.90 1.39
CA PRO A 69 -13.41 4.30 0.21
C PRO A 69 -12.51 3.15 -0.27
N PRO A 70 -13.07 2.05 -0.79
CA PRO A 70 -12.27 0.94 -1.28
C PRO A 70 -11.29 1.45 -2.33
N SER A 71 -10.00 1.13 -2.16
CA SER A 71 -8.93 1.52 -3.09
C SER A 71 -9.34 1.20 -4.52
N LEU A 72 -8.95 2.06 -5.46
CA LEU A 72 -9.33 1.91 -6.88
C LEU A 72 -8.92 0.53 -7.41
N TRP A 73 -7.84 -0.03 -6.87
CA TRP A 73 -7.37 -1.36 -7.20
C TRP A 73 -8.16 -2.49 -6.56
N ARG A 74 -8.73 -2.33 -5.36
CA ARG A 74 -9.75 -3.26 -4.86
C ARG A 74 -10.95 -3.29 -5.79
N ARG A 75 -11.34 -2.15 -6.38
CA ARG A 75 -12.43 -2.09 -7.37
C ARG A 75 -12.05 -2.79 -8.69
N ILE A 76 -10.80 -2.65 -9.14
CA ILE A 76 -10.29 -3.32 -10.34
C ILE A 76 -10.14 -4.83 -10.10
N LEU A 77 -9.56 -5.26 -8.99
CA LEU A 77 -9.45 -6.67 -8.62
C LEU A 77 -10.81 -7.33 -8.39
N ALA A 78 -11.76 -6.63 -7.74
CA ALA A 78 -13.12 -7.12 -7.60
C ALA A 78 -13.83 -7.31 -8.94
N ARG A 79 -13.52 -6.48 -9.95
CA ARG A 79 -14.00 -6.66 -11.34
C ARG A 79 -13.32 -7.81 -12.07
N LEU A 80 -12.07 -8.12 -11.73
CA LEU A 80 -11.32 -9.23 -12.34
C LEU A 80 -11.61 -10.60 -11.68
N GLY A 81 -12.46 -10.66 -10.66
CA GLY A 81 -12.88 -11.92 -10.03
C GLY A 81 -11.79 -12.64 -9.23
N LEU A 82 -10.61 -12.02 -9.02
CA LEU A 82 -9.59 -12.52 -8.11
C LEU A 82 -10.03 -12.25 -6.65
N LYS A 83 -10.96 -13.06 -6.16
CA LYS A 83 -11.14 -13.28 -4.72
C LYS A 83 -9.93 -14.07 -4.23
N ARG A 84 -9.13 -13.47 -3.35
CA ARG A 84 -8.24 -14.22 -2.46
C ARG A 84 -9.07 -14.85 -1.36
#